data_AF-A0A1I7WFU6-F1
#
_entry.id   AF-A0A1I7WFU6-F1
#
_cell.length_a   1.000
_cell.length_b   1.000
_cell.length_c   1.000
_cell.angle_alpha   90.00
_cell.angle_beta   90.00
_cell.angle_gamma   90.00
#
_symmetry.space_group_name_H-M   'P 1'
#
loop_
_entity.id
_entity.type
_entity.pdbx_description
1 polymer ?
#
loop_
_entity_poly.entity_id
_entity_poly.type
_entity_poly.pdbx_seq_one_letter_code
_entity_poly.pdbx_strand_id
1 'polypeptide(L)'
;MNILPKKNWHVRTKENIERVRRDEAKAAEEEQRRLDRAILAENERRLELLRKKADERIDKTFGTCFEDSQRNPDVSISSETGHVNLFKDLEREERKNLGVENKEYEEEKQKMKQEWESKMGIQKYLGEGSSEYEKKQAWYENIPIRKIEVKESKYTLSSKESDAIGNLKSKRRLEKSRKKEKAKRKRSRSSSCESYEYYRPLFDIMKISFVYIQDLERKKVDESETKTALKFM
;
A
#
# COMPACT_ATOMS: atom_id res chain seq x y z
N MET A 1 35.24 22.24 -20.56
CA MET A 1 35.26 21.45 -19.30
C MET A 1 34.02 21.78 -18.47
N ASN A 2 33.39 20.79 -17.81
CA ASN A 2 32.29 21.05 -16.88
C ASN A 2 32.82 21.33 -15.46
N ILE A 3 32.65 22.56 -14.99
CA ILE A 3 33.14 23.02 -13.69
C ILE A 3 32.08 22.98 -12.58
N LEU A 4 30.81 22.77 -12.95
CA LEU A 4 29.67 22.82 -12.05
C LEU A 4 29.74 21.82 -10.88
N PRO A 5 30.18 20.56 -11.08
CA PRO A 5 30.25 19.58 -10.00
C PRO A 5 31.27 19.92 -8.91
N LYS A 6 32.22 20.83 -9.20
CA LYS A 6 33.27 21.26 -8.26
C LYS A 6 32.84 22.47 -7.42
N LYS A 7 31.60 22.95 -7.59
CA LYS A 7 31.08 24.10 -6.87
C LYS A 7 30.17 23.65 -5.74
N ASN A 8 30.38 24.23 -4.55
CA ASN A 8 29.65 23.87 -3.34
C ASN A 8 28.16 24.27 -3.39
N TRP A 9 27.77 25.19 -4.29
CA TRP A 9 26.36 25.57 -4.50
C TRP A 9 25.63 24.66 -5.50
N HIS A 10 26.30 23.66 -6.07
CA HIS A 10 25.68 22.81 -7.08
C HIS A 10 24.58 21.94 -6.46
N VAL A 11 23.34 22.15 -6.87
CA VAL A 11 22.13 21.51 -6.33
C VAL A 11 22.20 19.97 -6.29
N ARG A 12 22.93 19.34 -7.22
CA ARG A 12 23.01 17.88 -7.35
C ARG A 12 24.15 17.24 -6.56
N THR A 13 24.95 18.02 -5.82
CA THR A 13 25.95 17.42 -4.92
C THR A 13 25.23 16.72 -3.77
N LYS A 14 25.81 15.61 -3.31
CA LYS A 14 25.21 14.79 -2.24
C LYS A 14 24.98 15.61 -0.97
N GLU A 15 25.96 16.44 -0.61
CA GLU A 15 25.90 17.32 0.56
C GLU A 15 24.72 18.30 0.52
N ASN A 16 24.44 18.90 -0.65
CA ASN A 16 23.32 19.83 -0.79
C ASN A 16 21.98 19.09 -0.76
N ILE A 17 21.90 17.91 -1.40
CA ILE A 17 20.69 17.07 -1.35
C ILE A 17 20.40 16.64 0.10
N GLU A 18 21.43 16.26 0.87
CA GLU A 18 21.28 15.88 2.28
C GLU A 18 20.88 17.06 3.17
N ARG A 19 21.40 18.27 2.89
CA ARG A 19 20.97 19.48 3.61
C ARG A 19 19.49 19.77 3.37
N VAL A 20 19.06 19.73 2.10
CA VAL A 20 17.64 19.90 1.72
C VAL A 20 16.78 18.86 2.42
N ARG A 21 17.17 17.57 2.39
CA ARG A 21 16.43 16.52 3.10
C ARG A 21 16.32 16.74 4.60
N ARG A 22 17.37 17.25 5.24
CA ARG A 22 17.34 17.56 6.67
C ARG A 22 16.40 18.73 6.98
N ASP A 23 16.43 19.76 6.13
CA ASP A 23 15.54 20.92 6.27
C ASP A 23 14.08 20.53 6.03
N GLU A 24 13.80 19.72 5.00
CA GLU A 24 12.49 19.15 4.70
C GLU A 24 11.99 18.26 5.85
N ALA A 25 12.85 17.38 6.38
CA ALA A 25 12.50 16.52 7.52
C ALA A 25 12.20 17.33 8.79
N LYS A 26 12.98 18.39 9.05
CA LYS A 26 12.76 19.27 10.20
C LYS A 26 11.44 20.05 10.07
N ALA A 27 11.15 20.55 8.88
CA ALA A 27 9.88 21.23 8.60
C ALA A 27 8.69 20.29 8.79
N ALA A 28 8.80 19.04 8.32
CA ALA A 28 7.77 18.03 8.51
C ALA A 28 7.58 17.67 9.99
N GLU A 29 8.65 17.51 10.77
CA GLU A 29 8.55 17.22 12.21
C GLU A 29 7.87 18.36 13.00
N GLU A 30 8.19 19.61 12.65
CA GLU A 30 7.58 20.78 13.28
C GLU A 30 6.08 20.89 12.98
N GLU A 31 5.67 20.59 11.75
CA GLU A 31 4.25 20.52 11.37
C GLU A 31 3.52 19.41 12.12
N GLN A 32 4.10 18.20 12.21
CA GLN A 32 3.51 17.10 12.98
C GLN A 32 3.36 17.47 14.46
N ARG A 33 4.39 18.05 15.09
CA ARG A 33 4.31 18.50 16.49
C ARG A 33 3.21 19.54 16.71
N ARG A 34 2.98 20.42 15.73
CA ARG A 34 1.88 21.41 15.79
C ARG A 34 0.52 20.73 15.72
N LEU A 35 0.36 19.74 14.83
CA LEU A 35 -0.87 18.96 14.71
C LEU A 35 -1.14 18.15 15.98
N ASP A 36 -0.14 17.45 16.50
CA ASP A 36 -0.25 16.67 17.74
C ASP A 36 -0.69 17.56 18.90
N ARG A 37 -0.12 18.76 19.03
CA ARG A 37 -0.52 19.73 20.05
C ARG A 37 -1.97 20.18 19.90
N ALA A 38 -2.44 20.39 18.67
CA ALA A 38 -3.83 20.76 18.39
C ALA A 38 -4.79 19.62 18.74
N ILE A 39 -4.45 18.38 18.37
CA ILE A 39 -5.22 17.18 18.68
C ILE A 39 -5.32 16.96 20.19
N LEU A 40 -4.19 17.09 20.92
CA LEU A 40 -4.18 16.99 22.38
C LEU A 40 -5.10 18.05 23.02
N ALA A 41 -5.00 19.31 22.60
CA ALA A 41 -5.84 20.38 23.12
C ALA A 41 -7.34 20.15 22.85
N GLU A 42 -7.68 19.62 21.67
CA GLU A 42 -9.07 19.25 21.35
C GLU A 42 -9.57 18.08 22.20
N ASN A 43 -8.74 17.05 22.38
CA ASN A 43 -9.05 15.91 23.22
C ASN A 43 -9.25 16.32 24.68
N GLU A 44 -8.38 17.17 25.23
CA GLU A 44 -8.50 17.72 26.58
C GLU A 44 -9.80 18.52 26.73
N ARG A 45 -10.10 19.42 25.78
CA ARG A 45 -11.36 20.18 25.77
C ARG A 45 -12.58 19.26 25.76
N ARG A 46 -12.58 18.24 24.91
CA ARG A 46 -13.67 17.26 24.80
C ARG A 46 -13.86 16.49 26.11
N LEU A 47 -12.75 16.04 26.70
CA LEU A 47 -12.75 15.29 27.95
C LEU A 47 -13.25 16.17 29.10
N GLU A 48 -12.79 17.42 29.20
CA GLU A 48 -13.26 18.38 30.21
C GLU A 48 -14.76 18.63 30.09
N LEU A 49 -15.28 18.79 28.86
CA LEU A 49 -16.71 18.95 28.62
C LEU A 49 -17.50 17.70 29.03
N LEU A 50 -16.99 16.50 28.78
CA LEU A 50 -17.63 15.26 29.22
C LEU A 50 -17.59 15.10 30.74
N ARG A 51 -16.50 15.51 31.40
CA ARG A 51 -16.40 15.54 32.87
C ARG A 51 -17.43 16.49 33.47
N LYS A 52 -17.48 17.75 33.01
CA LYS A 52 -18.49 18.73 33.45
C LYS A 52 -19.92 18.21 33.29
N LYS A 53 -20.24 17.58 32.15
CA LYS A 53 -21.55 16.95 31.95
C LYS A 53 -21.81 15.77 32.89
N ALA A 54 -20.79 14.99 33.23
CA ALA A 54 -20.92 13.90 34.19
C ALA A 54 -21.16 14.45 35.59
N ASP A 55 -20.42 15.48 36.00
CA ASP A 55 -20.59 16.17 37.28
C ASP A 55 -22.00 16.77 37.38
N GLU A 56 -22.46 17.48 36.33
CA GLU A 56 -23.84 17.99 36.27
C GLU A 56 -24.90 16.89 36.36
N ARG A 57 -24.65 15.70 35.81
CA ARG A 57 -25.56 14.55 35.94
C ARG A 57 -25.57 14.04 37.37
N ILE A 58 -24.40 13.88 37.99
CA ILE A 58 -24.27 13.43 39.38
C ILE A 58 -24.97 14.43 40.30
N ASP A 59 -24.73 15.72 40.13
CA ASP A 59 -25.41 16.78 40.89
C ASP A 59 -26.93 16.75 40.68
N LYS A 60 -27.42 16.51 39.45
CA LYS A 60 -28.86 16.38 39.20
C LYS A 60 -29.47 15.12 39.82
N THR A 61 -28.75 14.00 39.81
CA THR A 61 -29.25 12.72 40.32
C THR A 61 -29.08 12.56 41.84
N PHE A 62 -28.04 13.16 42.41
CA PHE A 62 -27.59 12.95 43.80
C PHE A 62 -27.67 14.24 44.63
N GLY A 63 -27.75 15.42 44.00
CA GLY A 63 -27.86 16.72 44.68
C GLY A 63 -29.25 17.03 45.25
N THR A 64 -30.20 16.09 45.17
CA THR A 64 -31.53 16.20 45.81
C THR A 64 -31.66 15.30 47.05
N CYS A 65 -30.59 14.63 47.51
CA CYS A 65 -30.72 13.59 48.56
C CYS A 65 -29.65 13.61 49.67
N PHE A 66 -29.03 14.75 49.95
CA PHE A 66 -28.10 14.89 51.10
C PHE A 66 -28.47 15.98 52.10
N GLU A 67 -29.75 16.31 52.24
CA GLU A 67 -30.31 16.66 53.55
C GLU A 67 -31.67 15.97 53.68
N ASP A 68 -31.81 15.26 54.80
CA ASP A 68 -33.00 14.64 55.35
C ASP A 68 -33.61 13.37 54.70
N SER A 69 -33.82 12.42 55.63
CA SER A 69 -34.95 11.49 55.70
C SER A 69 -34.85 10.11 55.04
N GLN A 70 -34.54 9.17 55.92
CA GLN A 70 -35.32 7.95 56.18
C GLN A 70 -35.42 6.88 55.09
N ARG A 71 -34.80 5.73 55.43
CA ARG A 71 -35.27 4.35 55.22
C ARG A 71 -36.48 4.21 54.28
N ASN A 72 -36.23 3.90 53.02
CA ASN A 72 -37.16 3.14 52.20
C ASN A 72 -36.63 1.70 52.07
N PRO A 73 -37.17 0.72 52.81
CA PRO A 73 -36.85 -0.69 52.62
C PRO A 73 -37.81 -1.28 51.58
N ASP A 74 -37.79 -0.78 50.34
CA ASP A 74 -38.57 -1.37 49.23
C ASP A 74 -37.72 -1.56 47.98
N VAL A 75 -36.48 -2.02 48.21
CA VAL A 75 -35.76 -2.78 47.18
C VAL A 75 -36.18 -4.22 47.42
N SER A 76 -36.99 -4.77 46.51
CA SER A 76 -37.38 -6.18 46.49
C SER A 76 -36.11 -7.06 46.32
N ILE A 77 -35.44 -7.29 47.44
CA ILE A 77 -34.24 -8.09 47.58
C ILE A 77 -34.70 -9.52 47.91
N SER A 78 -35.12 -10.26 46.90
CA SER A 78 -35.16 -11.73 46.93
C SER A 78 -35.41 -12.26 45.53
N SER A 79 -34.36 -12.73 44.87
CA SER A 79 -34.55 -13.82 43.91
C SER A 79 -34.87 -15.10 44.70
N GLU A 80 -35.57 -16.07 44.10
CA GLU A 80 -36.00 -17.33 44.75
C GLU A 80 -34.86 -18.13 45.42
N THR A 81 -33.60 -17.78 45.13
CA THR A 81 -32.37 -18.36 45.68
C THR A 81 -31.72 -17.55 46.82
N GLY A 82 -32.30 -16.42 47.25
CA GLY A 82 -31.77 -15.60 48.36
C GLY A 82 -30.55 -14.74 48.01
N HIS A 83 -30.14 -14.68 46.75
CA HIS A 83 -29.02 -13.84 46.31
C HIS A 83 -29.50 -12.45 45.89
N VAL A 84 -28.87 -11.41 46.45
CA VAL A 84 -29.11 -10.00 46.13
C VAL A 84 -28.32 -9.65 44.89
N ASN A 85 -28.99 -9.44 43.76
CA ASN A 85 -28.32 -9.07 42.52
C ASN A 85 -28.40 -7.56 42.32
N LEU A 86 -27.45 -6.83 42.91
CA LEU A 86 -27.38 -5.36 42.86
C LEU A 86 -27.23 -4.81 41.43
N PHE A 87 -26.82 -5.67 40.49
CA PHE A 87 -26.53 -5.31 39.10
C PHE A 87 -27.64 -5.70 38.12
N LYS A 88 -28.81 -6.15 38.60
CA LYS A 88 -29.89 -6.66 37.74
C LYS A 88 -30.38 -5.62 36.72
N ASP A 89 -30.44 -4.35 37.13
CA ASP A 89 -30.89 -3.27 36.25
C ASP A 89 -29.80 -2.87 35.25
N LEU A 90 -28.53 -2.85 35.67
CA LEU A 90 -27.38 -2.64 34.78
C LEU A 90 -27.25 -3.75 33.75
N GLU A 91 -27.38 -5.01 34.14
CA GLU A 91 -27.35 -6.15 33.23
C GLU A 91 -28.51 -6.09 32.22
N ARG A 92 -29.68 -5.60 32.64
CA ARG A 92 -30.84 -5.41 31.74
C ARG A 92 -30.62 -4.26 30.76
N GLU A 93 -29.88 -3.22 31.14
CA GLU A 93 -29.48 -2.12 30.24
C GLU A 93 -28.35 -2.52 29.29
N GLU A 94 -27.34 -3.25 29.75
CA GLU A 94 -26.28 -3.80 28.90
C GLU A 94 -26.85 -4.78 27.87
N ARG A 95 -27.79 -5.65 28.24
CA ARG A 95 -28.50 -6.54 27.31
C ARG A 95 -29.30 -5.80 26.24
N LYS A 96 -29.73 -4.56 26.48
CA LYS A 96 -30.40 -3.72 25.46
C LYS A 96 -29.38 -3.11 24.48
N ASN A 97 -28.16 -2.86 24.92
CA ASN A 97 -27.10 -2.24 24.11
C ASN A 97 -26.21 -3.26 23.38
N LEU A 98 -26.14 -4.51 23.84
CA LEU A 98 -25.33 -5.60 23.29
C LEU A 98 -25.74 -6.08 21.88
N GLY A 99 -26.80 -5.52 21.28
CA GLY A 99 -27.29 -5.91 19.94
C GLY A 99 -27.59 -4.75 19.00
N VAL A 100 -27.30 -3.50 19.40
CA VAL A 100 -27.45 -2.34 18.53
C VAL A 100 -26.08 -1.99 17.99
N GLU A 101 -25.60 -2.80 17.05
CA GLU A 101 -24.43 -2.45 16.24
C GLU A 101 -24.72 -1.17 15.47
N ASN A 102 -23.77 -0.23 15.47
CA ASN A 102 -23.91 0.98 14.70
C ASN A 102 -23.79 0.62 13.21
N LYS A 103 -24.93 0.54 12.51
CA LYS A 103 -25.02 0.16 11.10
C LYS A 103 -24.05 0.96 10.22
N GLU A 104 -23.87 2.24 10.53
CA GLU A 104 -22.95 3.12 9.81
C GLU A 104 -21.50 2.66 9.97
N TYR A 105 -21.10 2.21 11.17
CA TYR A 105 -19.76 1.73 11.45
C TYR A 105 -19.44 0.42 10.73
N GLU A 106 -20.42 -0.48 10.62
CA GLU A 106 -20.24 -1.72 9.87
C GLU A 106 -20.11 -1.46 8.38
N GLU A 107 -20.94 -0.59 7.84
CA GLU A 107 -20.86 -0.17 6.43
C GLU A 107 -19.53 0.50 6.11
N GLU A 108 -19.02 1.37 6.99
CA GLU A 108 -17.70 1.97 6.84
C GLU A 108 -16.60 0.91 6.87
N LYS A 109 -16.67 -0.05 7.79
CA LYS A 109 -15.70 -1.16 7.88
C LYS A 109 -15.73 -2.04 6.62
N GLN A 110 -16.91 -2.31 6.07
CA GLN A 110 -17.04 -3.06 4.81
C GLN A 110 -16.50 -2.27 3.62
N LYS A 111 -16.77 -0.96 3.53
CA LYS A 111 -16.20 -0.09 2.48
C LYS A 111 -14.68 -0.04 2.57
N MET A 112 -14.12 0.15 3.76
CA MET A 112 -12.67 0.11 3.98
C MET A 112 -12.06 -1.22 3.56
N LYS A 113 -12.74 -2.33 3.85
CA LYS A 113 -12.31 -3.66 3.43
C LYS A 113 -12.35 -3.80 1.90
N GLN A 114 -13.43 -3.38 1.25
CA GLN A 114 -13.57 -3.39 -0.22
C GLN A 114 -12.53 -2.51 -0.91
N GLU A 115 -12.25 -1.33 -0.38
CA GLU A 115 -11.20 -0.43 -0.89
C GLU A 115 -9.81 -1.05 -0.75
N TRP A 116 -9.53 -1.68 0.40
CA TRP A 116 -8.28 -2.39 0.61
C TRP A 116 -8.14 -3.60 -0.32
N GLU A 117 -9.19 -4.41 -0.48
CA GLU A 117 -9.21 -5.56 -1.39
C GLU A 117 -9.10 -5.12 -2.85
N SER A 118 -9.73 -4.00 -3.23
CA SER A 118 -9.60 -3.38 -4.55
C SER A 118 -8.18 -2.87 -4.78
N LYS A 119 -7.58 -2.20 -3.79
CA LYS A 119 -6.20 -1.70 -3.83
C LYS A 119 -5.17 -2.84 -3.89
N MET A 120 -5.44 -3.95 -3.20
CA MET A 120 -4.65 -5.17 -3.26
C MET A 120 -4.91 -6.00 -4.53
N GLY A 121 -5.92 -5.62 -5.32
CA GLY A 121 -6.32 -6.34 -6.53
C GLY A 121 -6.96 -7.71 -6.26
N ILE A 122 -7.38 -7.98 -5.03
CA ILE A 122 -8.08 -9.21 -4.62
C ILE A 122 -9.51 -9.20 -5.18
N GLN A 123 -10.19 -8.04 -5.12
CA GLN A 123 -11.56 -7.89 -5.61
C GLN A 123 -11.64 -7.62 -7.13
N LYS A 124 -10.51 -7.60 -7.84
CA LYS A 124 -10.50 -7.28 -9.27
C LYS A 124 -10.98 -8.49 -10.07
N TYR A 125 -12.11 -8.37 -10.75
CA TYR A 125 -12.65 -9.47 -11.54
C TYR A 125 -11.83 -9.65 -12.83
N LEU A 126 -11.61 -10.90 -13.22
CA LEU A 126 -10.88 -11.23 -14.45
C LEU A 126 -11.72 -10.78 -15.67
N GLY A 127 -11.21 -9.82 -16.44
CA GLY A 127 -11.94 -9.23 -17.57
C GLY A 127 -12.69 -7.94 -17.25
N GLU A 128 -12.57 -7.40 -16.03
CA GLU A 128 -13.03 -6.06 -15.70
C GLU A 128 -12.25 -5.03 -16.54
N GLY A 129 -12.93 -4.39 -17.49
CA GLY A 129 -12.35 -3.54 -18.54
C GLY A 129 -12.17 -4.21 -19.91
N SER A 130 -12.62 -5.46 -20.10
CA SER A 130 -12.76 -6.05 -21.43
C SER A 130 -13.95 -5.43 -22.18
N SER A 131 -13.90 -5.42 -23.51
CA SER A 131 -15.00 -4.95 -24.37
C SER A 131 -16.30 -5.73 -24.15
N GLU A 132 -16.19 -7.00 -23.75
CA GLU A 132 -17.31 -7.88 -23.42
C GLU A 132 -18.01 -7.47 -22.11
N TYR A 133 -17.23 -7.08 -21.09
CA TYR A 133 -17.77 -6.63 -19.80
C TYR A 133 -18.39 -5.23 -19.91
N GLU A 134 -17.72 -4.31 -20.60
CA GLU A 134 -18.22 -2.94 -20.83
C GLU A 134 -19.32 -2.88 -21.90
N LYS A 135 -19.62 -4.00 -22.59
CA LYS A 135 -20.53 -4.10 -23.74
C LYS A 135 -20.27 -3.02 -24.80
N LYS A 136 -19.02 -2.55 -24.91
CA LYS A 136 -18.60 -1.56 -25.89
C LYS A 136 -18.08 -2.30 -27.11
N GLN A 137 -18.71 -2.11 -28.25
CA GLN A 137 -18.16 -2.58 -29.52
C GLN A 137 -16.86 -1.85 -29.81
N ALA A 138 -15.85 -2.60 -30.20
CA ALA A 138 -14.58 -2.03 -30.59
C ALA A 138 -14.72 -1.26 -31.91
N TRP A 139 -13.89 -0.25 -32.11
CA TRP A 139 -13.91 0.60 -33.31
C TRP A 139 -13.75 -0.18 -34.63
N TYR A 140 -13.19 -1.39 -34.59
CA TYR A 140 -13.03 -2.29 -35.74
C TYR A 140 -14.24 -3.17 -36.02
N GLU A 141 -15.20 -3.30 -35.10
CA GLU A 141 -16.47 -4.01 -35.34
C GLU A 141 -17.46 -3.13 -36.10
N ASN A 142 -17.36 -1.81 -35.90
CA ASN A 142 -18.18 -0.81 -36.58
C ASN A 142 -17.48 -0.30 -37.85
N ILE A 143 -17.20 -1.19 -38.81
CA ILE A 143 -16.76 -0.76 -40.14
C ILE A 143 -18.01 -0.37 -40.94
N PRO A 144 -18.18 0.90 -41.33
CA PRO A 144 -19.30 1.28 -42.18
C PRO A 144 -19.16 0.58 -43.53
N ILE A 145 -20.06 -0.37 -43.81
CA ILE A 145 -20.17 -1.03 -45.10
C ILE A 145 -20.58 0.04 -46.10
N ARG A 146 -19.62 0.52 -46.89
CA ARG A 146 -19.91 1.36 -48.05
C ARG A 146 -20.70 0.48 -49.03
N LYS A 147 -21.92 0.86 -49.38
CA LYS A 147 -22.68 0.23 -50.46
C LYS A 147 -21.85 0.40 -51.74
N ILE A 148 -21.12 -0.64 -52.12
CA ILE A 148 -20.44 -0.70 -53.41
C ILE A 148 -21.56 -1.01 -54.41
N GLU A 149 -21.96 -0.03 -55.20
CA GLU A 149 -22.74 -0.29 -56.40
C GLU A 149 -21.88 -1.14 -57.34
N VAL A 150 -22.26 -2.40 -57.47
CA VAL A 150 -21.57 -3.39 -58.31
C VAL A 150 -21.77 -2.99 -59.77
N LYS A 151 -20.78 -2.33 -60.37
CA LYS A 151 -20.51 -2.52 -61.79
C LYS A 151 -19.65 -3.76 -61.91
N GLU A 152 -20.27 -4.83 -62.41
CA GLU A 152 -19.64 -6.11 -62.68
C GLU A 152 -18.34 -5.90 -63.49
N SER A 153 -17.20 -6.04 -62.81
CA SER A 153 -15.94 -6.29 -63.48
C SER A 153 -15.37 -7.56 -62.87
N LYS A 154 -15.49 -8.63 -63.66
CA LYS A 154 -14.87 -9.93 -63.39
C LYS A 154 -13.35 -9.72 -63.39
N TYR A 155 -12.75 -9.64 -62.21
CA TYR A 155 -11.34 -9.97 -62.05
C TYR A 155 -11.17 -10.85 -60.82
N THR A 156 -10.71 -12.06 -61.07
CA THR A 156 -10.43 -13.09 -60.10
C THR A 156 -9.26 -12.66 -59.20
N LEU A 157 -9.49 -12.69 -57.89
CA LEU A 157 -8.43 -12.61 -56.86
C LEU A 157 -7.71 -13.96 -56.80
N SER A 158 -6.72 -14.14 -57.66
CA SER A 158 -5.71 -15.19 -57.51
C SER A 158 -4.45 -14.73 -58.23
N SER A 159 -3.48 -14.18 -57.49
CA SER A 159 -2.05 -14.06 -57.86
C SER A 159 -1.22 -13.13 -56.95
N LYS A 160 -1.75 -12.50 -55.89
CA LYS A 160 -0.97 -11.55 -55.06
C LYS A 160 -0.43 -12.09 -53.73
N GLU A 161 -0.36 -13.42 -53.57
CA GLU A 161 0.12 -14.05 -52.33
C GLU A 161 1.62 -14.36 -52.34
N SER A 162 2.26 -14.45 -53.52
CA SER A 162 3.68 -14.80 -53.65
C SER A 162 4.64 -13.66 -53.27
N ASP A 163 4.24 -12.40 -53.43
CA ASP A 163 5.14 -11.24 -53.28
C ASP A 163 5.25 -10.74 -51.83
N ALA A 164 4.27 -11.06 -50.97
CA ALA A 164 4.29 -10.69 -49.55
C ALA A 164 5.31 -11.51 -48.73
N ILE A 165 5.55 -12.77 -49.10
CA ILE A 165 6.45 -13.69 -48.39
C ILE A 165 7.94 -13.33 -48.66
N GLY A 166 8.26 -12.84 -49.86
CA GLY A 166 9.60 -12.40 -50.23
C GLY A 166 10.09 -11.20 -49.40
N ASN A 167 9.19 -10.25 -49.11
CA ASN A 167 9.48 -9.05 -48.36
C ASN A 167 9.69 -9.27 -46.84
N LEU A 168 9.16 -10.36 -46.27
CA LEU A 168 9.41 -10.71 -44.87
C LEU A 168 10.83 -11.28 -44.65
N LYS A 169 11.32 -12.09 -45.59
CA LYS A 169 12.65 -12.69 -45.52
C LYS A 169 13.76 -11.63 -45.68
N SER A 170 13.56 -10.63 -46.55
CA SER A 170 14.49 -9.51 -46.73
C SER A 170 14.56 -8.62 -45.48
N LYS A 171 13.41 -8.25 -44.88
CA LYS A 171 13.37 -7.49 -43.62
C LYS A 171 14.05 -8.23 -42.47
N ARG A 172 13.85 -9.54 -42.34
CA ARG A 172 14.49 -10.36 -41.30
C ARG A 172 16.01 -10.45 -41.46
N ARG A 173 16.53 -10.47 -42.70
CA ARG A 173 17.98 -10.40 -42.97
C ARG A 173 18.56 -9.03 -42.60
N LEU A 174 17.87 -7.94 -42.93
CA LEU A 174 18.27 -6.57 -42.61
C LEU A 174 18.28 -6.31 -41.09
N GLU A 175 17.34 -6.88 -40.35
CA GLU A 175 17.29 -6.77 -38.90
C GLU A 175 18.45 -7.53 -38.23
N LYS A 176 18.79 -8.73 -38.74
CA LYS A 176 19.93 -9.52 -38.26
C LYS A 176 21.26 -8.80 -38.52
N SER A 177 21.44 -8.13 -39.67
CA SER A 177 22.66 -7.35 -39.93
C SER A 177 22.76 -6.13 -39.01
N ARG A 178 21.66 -5.40 -38.78
CA ARG A 178 21.61 -4.27 -37.82
C ARG A 178 21.90 -4.71 -36.38
N LYS A 179 21.42 -5.88 -35.94
CA LYS A 179 21.74 -6.44 -34.62
C LYS A 179 23.23 -6.81 -34.50
N LYS A 180 23.83 -7.42 -35.53
CA LYS A 180 25.28 -7.72 -35.56
C LYS A 180 26.13 -6.44 -35.52
N GLU A 181 25.74 -5.40 -36.24
CA GLU A 181 26.44 -4.11 -36.25
C GLU A 181 26.37 -3.41 -34.89
N LYS A 182 25.19 -3.39 -34.24
CA LYS A 182 25.04 -2.89 -32.87
C LYS A 182 25.90 -3.67 -31.87
N ALA A 183 25.99 -5.00 -32.01
CA ALA A 183 26.84 -5.82 -31.14
C ALA A 183 28.34 -5.53 -31.33
N LYS A 184 28.79 -5.33 -32.58
CA LYS A 184 30.17 -4.90 -32.87
C LYS A 184 30.48 -3.53 -32.28
N ARG A 185 29.55 -2.56 -32.40
CA ARG A 185 29.70 -1.21 -31.80
C ARG A 185 29.73 -1.22 -30.26
N LYS A 186 29.07 -2.20 -29.62
CA LYS A 186 29.15 -2.40 -28.16
C LYS A 186 30.49 -3.02 -27.74
N ARG A 187 30.99 -4.01 -28.49
CA ARG A 187 32.31 -4.61 -28.24
C ARG A 187 33.47 -3.64 -28.47
N SER A 188 33.41 -2.78 -29.50
CA SER A 188 34.43 -1.75 -29.70
C SER A 188 34.35 -0.64 -28.63
N ARG A 189 33.16 -0.32 -28.12
CA ARG A 189 32.99 0.58 -26.97
C ARG A 189 33.53 -0.01 -25.66
N SER A 190 33.44 -1.33 -25.46
CA SER A 190 34.04 -1.97 -24.27
C SER A 190 35.56 -2.11 -24.40
N SER A 191 36.09 -2.30 -25.62
CA SER A 191 37.53 -2.32 -25.89
C SER A 191 38.19 -0.94 -25.77
N SER A 192 37.45 0.16 -25.99
CA SER A 192 37.99 1.52 -25.81
C SER A 192 38.06 1.98 -24.33
N CYS A 193 37.65 1.14 -23.37
CA CYS A 193 37.69 1.45 -21.93
C CYS A 193 38.77 0.59 -21.25
N GLU A 194 40.02 0.79 -21.64
CA GLU A 194 41.19 0.10 -21.09
C GLU A 194 41.91 0.99 -20.07
N SER A 195 41.15 1.73 -19.24
CA SER A 195 41.71 2.65 -18.23
C SER A 195 41.22 2.46 -16.80
N TYR A 196 40.57 1.33 -16.48
CA TYR A 196 40.12 1.03 -15.12
C TYR A 196 40.39 -0.44 -14.73
N GLU A 197 41.62 -0.92 -14.90
CA GLU A 197 42.03 -2.18 -14.26
C GLU A 197 42.44 -2.03 -12.78
N TYR A 198 42.51 -0.79 -12.25
CA TYR A 198 42.98 -0.54 -10.89
C TYR A 198 41.95 -0.82 -9.77
N TYR A 199 40.66 -1.05 -10.09
CA TYR A 199 39.59 -1.23 -9.09
C TYR A 199 38.82 -2.58 -9.20
N ARG A 200 39.39 -3.60 -9.84
CA ARG A 200 38.84 -4.97 -9.74
C ARG A 200 39.02 -5.66 -8.38
N PRO A 201 40.16 -5.54 -7.66
CA PRO A 201 40.36 -6.34 -6.46
C PRO A 201 39.40 -5.98 -5.31
N LEU A 202 38.99 -4.71 -5.18
CA LEU A 202 38.05 -4.29 -4.12
C LEU A 202 36.64 -4.87 -4.29
N PHE A 203 36.19 -5.08 -5.53
CA PHE A 203 34.87 -5.66 -5.78
C PHE A 203 34.85 -7.16 -5.50
N ASP A 204 35.96 -7.85 -5.78
CA ASP A 204 36.10 -9.27 -5.45
C ASP A 204 36.32 -9.48 -3.94
N ILE A 205 37.05 -8.59 -3.27
CA ILE A 205 37.17 -8.58 -1.79
C ILE A 205 35.81 -8.36 -1.14
N MET A 206 34.99 -7.42 -1.64
CA MET A 206 33.64 -7.21 -1.09
C MET A 206 32.71 -8.42 -1.33
N LYS A 207 32.83 -9.10 -2.47
CA LYS A 207 32.05 -10.32 -2.73
C LYS A 207 32.46 -11.45 -1.81
N ILE A 208 33.76 -11.65 -1.59
CA ILE A 208 34.28 -12.66 -0.67
C ILE A 208 33.82 -12.35 0.76
N SER A 209 33.87 -11.09 1.20
CA SER A 209 33.38 -10.70 2.53
C SER A 209 31.87 -10.90 2.66
N PHE A 210 31.09 -10.63 1.62
CA PHE A 210 29.63 -10.80 1.65
C PHE A 210 29.22 -12.28 1.76
N VAL A 211 29.88 -13.16 1.01
CA VAL A 211 29.66 -14.61 1.10
C VAL A 211 30.04 -15.12 2.49
N TYR A 212 31.18 -14.68 3.04
CA TYR A 212 31.61 -15.08 4.38
C TYR A 212 30.63 -14.62 5.48
N ILE A 213 30.05 -13.43 5.35
CA ILE A 213 29.03 -12.92 6.29
C ILE A 213 27.76 -13.76 6.22
N GLN A 214 27.27 -14.11 5.02
CA GLN A 214 26.10 -14.98 4.87
C GLN A 214 26.32 -16.37 5.47
N ASP A 215 27.52 -16.94 5.32
CA ASP A 215 27.84 -18.25 5.88
C ASP A 215 27.94 -18.22 7.42
N LEU A 216 28.40 -17.12 8.00
CA LEU A 216 28.39 -16.91 9.45
C LEU A 216 26.97 -16.75 10.02
N GLU A 217 26.10 -16.05 9.29
CA GLU A 217 24.69 -15.92 9.68
C GLU A 217 23.96 -17.27 9.66
N ARG A 218 24.22 -18.10 8.65
CA ARG A 218 23.66 -19.46 8.56
C ARG A 218 24.11 -20.34 9.73
N LYS A 219 25.40 -20.34 10.07
CA LYS A 219 25.92 -21.10 11.22
C LYS A 219 25.31 -20.66 12.56
N LYS A 220 25.00 -19.38 12.73
CA LYS A 220 24.32 -18.88 13.95
C LYS A 220 22.87 -19.38 14.06
N VAL A 221 22.17 -19.53 12.92
CA VAL A 221 20.82 -20.08 12.88
C VAL A 221 20.85 -21.56 13.27
N ASP A 222 21.74 -22.35 12.67
CA ASP A 222 21.90 -23.78 12.98
C ASP A 222 22.28 -24.04 14.46
N GLU A 223 23.15 -23.20 15.03
CA GLU A 223 23.50 -23.26 16.46
C GLU A 223 22.32 -22.90 17.39
N SER A 224 21.44 -21.99 16.97
CA SER A 224 20.25 -21.62 17.73
C SER A 224 19.18 -22.72 17.68
N GLU A 225 19.06 -23.40 16.55
CA GLU A 225 18.12 -24.52 16.34
C GLU A 225 18.56 -25.74 17.15
N THR A 226 19.86 -26.08 17.15
CA THR A 226 20.42 -27.17 17.96
C THR A 226 20.33 -26.92 19.46
N LYS A 227 20.57 -25.67 19.92
CA LYS A 227 20.38 -25.27 21.33
C LYS A 227 18.91 -25.31 21.75
N THR A 228 17.99 -25.01 20.85
CA THR A 228 16.55 -25.10 21.11
C THR A 228 16.12 -26.57 21.17
N ALA A 229 16.60 -27.42 20.27
CA ALA A 229 16.30 -28.86 20.27
C ALA A 229 16.79 -29.58 21.54
N LEU A 230 17.95 -29.20 22.09
CA LEU A 230 18.46 -29.75 23.35
C LEU A 230 17.70 -29.28 24.61
N LYS A 231 16.90 -28.21 24.51
CA LYS A 231 16.09 -27.69 25.62
C LYS A 231 14.72 -28.39 25.74
N PHE A 232 14.34 -29.20 24.75
CA PHE A 232 13.08 -29.93 24.68
C PHE A 232 13.24 -31.47 24.79
N MET A 233 14.44 -31.95 25.12
CA MET A 233 14.71 -33.31 25.62
C MET A 233 14.97 -33.27 27.12
#